data_AF-A0A7K0C1V9-F1
#
_entry.id   AF-A0A7K0C1V9-F1
#
_cell.length_a   1.000
_cell.length_b   1.000
_cell.length_c   1.000
_cell.angle_alpha   90.00
_cell.angle_beta   90.00
_cell.angle_gamma   90.00
#
_symmetry.space_group_name_H-M   'P 1'
#
loop_
_entity.id
_entity.type
_entity.pdbx_description
1 polymer ?
#
loop_
_entity_poly.entity_id
_entity_poly.type
_entity_poly.pdbx_seq_one_letter_code
_entity_poly.pdbx_strand_id
1 'polypeptide(L)'
;MAIGWKRRTAAIGVATAAVLATGAATGTAQASTRVMNAKFKNELGCVLDLSAADPGGTRAAWVQRPPTTVGRLSDGAWWSVSANLGLWGTAKGSAEYVTRDCNFPAWNGITVRLEWTLMPTGVNSYSGWTSNTVLEARLETQHYGLSPVFLLTQRPT
;
A
#
# COMPACT_ATOMS: atom_id res chain seq x y z
N MET A 1 -70.01 -41.53 -32.10
CA MET A 1 -69.41 -40.95 -33.33
C MET A 1 -68.33 -39.98 -32.90
N ALA A 2 -67.13 -40.16 -33.45
CA ALA A 2 -65.98 -39.26 -33.32
C ALA A 2 -66.21 -38.02 -34.23
N ILE A 3 -65.53 -36.87 -34.17
CA ILE A 3 -64.10 -36.52 -34.29
C ILE A 3 -64.08 -34.98 -34.07
N GLY A 4 -63.18 -34.44 -33.23
CA GLY A 4 -62.00 -33.69 -33.71
C GLY A 4 -62.19 -32.18 -33.54
N TRP A 5 -61.36 -31.48 -32.77
CA TRP A 5 -60.11 -30.83 -33.16
C TRP A 5 -59.72 -29.99 -31.90
N LYS A 6 -58.49 -29.75 -31.46
CA LYS A 6 -57.19 -29.65 -32.09
C LYS A 6 -56.13 -29.51 -30.97
N ARG A 7 -54.94 -30.05 -31.25
CA ARG A 7 -53.59 -29.54 -30.91
C ARG A 7 -53.05 -29.73 -29.48
N ARG A 8 -52.02 -30.59 -29.46
CA ARG A 8 -50.92 -30.69 -28.50
C ARG A 8 -50.21 -29.34 -28.34
N THR A 9 -49.88 -28.94 -27.11
CA THR A 9 -48.77 -28.00 -26.86
C THR A 9 -48.03 -28.40 -25.58
N ALA A 10 -46.71 -28.35 -25.68
CA ALA A 10 -45.71 -28.89 -24.78
C ALA A 10 -45.56 -28.11 -23.46
N ALA A 11 -44.96 -28.78 -22.48
CA ALA A 11 -44.36 -28.17 -21.31
C ALA A 11 -43.36 -27.09 -21.70
N ILE A 12 -43.41 -25.94 -21.02
CA ILE A 12 -42.28 -25.01 -20.92
C ILE A 12 -42.17 -24.66 -19.45
N GLY A 13 -41.09 -25.15 -18.84
CA GLY A 13 -40.72 -24.83 -17.48
C GLY A 13 -40.57 -23.33 -17.30
N VAL A 14 -40.92 -22.86 -16.10
CA VAL A 14 -40.69 -21.48 -15.68
C VAL A 14 -39.18 -21.29 -15.52
N ALA A 15 -38.51 -20.88 -16.59
CA ALA A 15 -37.20 -20.26 -16.48
C ALA A 15 -37.45 -18.80 -16.10
N THR A 16 -37.26 -18.48 -14.81
CA THR A 16 -37.11 -17.10 -14.36
C THR A 16 -35.86 -16.52 -15.02
N ALA A 17 -36.04 -15.85 -16.15
CA ALA A 17 -35.04 -14.94 -16.68
C ALA A 17 -34.93 -13.76 -15.72
N ALA A 18 -33.95 -13.82 -14.81
CA ALA A 18 -33.51 -12.65 -14.09
C ALA A 18 -32.96 -11.65 -15.11
N VAL A 19 -33.71 -10.58 -15.36
CA VAL A 19 -33.23 -9.38 -16.05
C VAL A 19 -32.17 -8.75 -15.15
N LEU A 20 -30.93 -9.15 -15.32
CA LEU A 20 -29.77 -8.41 -14.86
C LEU A 20 -29.22 -7.64 -16.06
N ALA A 21 -28.87 -6.38 -15.80
CA ALA A 21 -28.16 -5.45 -16.68
C ALA A 21 -29.00 -4.52 -17.55
N THR A 22 -29.70 -3.57 -16.91
CA THR A 22 -29.58 -2.15 -17.29
C THR A 22 -29.31 -1.34 -16.04
N GLY A 23 -28.05 -1.44 -15.60
CA GLY A 23 -27.46 -0.60 -14.59
C GLY A 23 -26.02 -0.35 -15.00
N ALA A 24 -25.80 0.06 -16.25
CA ALA A 24 -24.57 0.75 -16.61
C ALA A 24 -24.61 2.09 -15.86
N ALA A 25 -24.24 2.04 -14.58
CA ALA A 25 -23.81 3.21 -13.87
C ALA A 25 -22.60 3.73 -14.65
N THR A 26 -22.83 4.68 -15.55
CA THR A 26 -21.84 5.66 -15.94
C THR A 26 -21.57 6.55 -14.71
N GLY A 27 -21.05 5.92 -13.64
CA GLY A 27 -20.20 6.63 -12.72
C GLY A 27 -18.96 6.91 -13.52
N THR A 28 -18.79 8.15 -13.97
CA THR A 28 -17.47 8.67 -14.33
C THR A 28 -16.53 8.20 -13.23
N ALA A 29 -15.64 7.27 -13.55
CA ALA A 29 -14.79 6.68 -12.55
C ALA A 29 -13.94 7.79 -11.94
N GLN A 30 -14.35 8.20 -10.75
CA GLN A 30 -13.74 9.31 -10.06
C GLN A 30 -12.30 8.88 -9.80
N ALA A 31 -11.34 9.64 -10.32
CA ALA A 31 -9.93 9.37 -10.12
C ALA A 31 -9.70 9.20 -8.61
N SER A 32 -9.36 7.98 -8.19
CA SER A 32 -9.28 7.67 -6.77
C SER A 32 -7.98 8.27 -6.24
N THR A 33 -8.08 9.49 -5.72
CA THR A 33 -6.99 10.09 -4.97
C THR A 33 -6.85 9.34 -3.66
N ARG A 34 -5.68 8.78 -3.40
CA ARG A 34 -5.34 8.06 -2.17
C ARG A 34 -4.33 8.87 -1.39
N VAL A 35 -4.52 8.98 -0.08
CA VAL A 35 -3.57 9.64 0.82
C VAL A 35 -3.04 8.62 1.81
N MET A 36 -1.75 8.29 1.70
CA MET A 36 -1.04 7.45 2.65
C MET A 36 -0.46 8.31 3.76
N ASN A 37 -0.54 7.85 5.02
CA ASN A 37 0.06 8.47 6.20
C ASN A 37 0.94 7.44 6.91
N ALA A 38 2.23 7.43 6.61
CA ALA A 38 3.14 6.45 7.17
C ALA A 38 3.76 6.95 8.48
N LYS A 39 3.95 6.02 9.41
CA LYS A 39 4.80 6.17 10.61
C LYS A 39 6.04 5.30 10.45
N PHE A 40 7.17 5.75 10.95
CA PHE A 40 8.39 4.96 11.08
C PHE A 40 8.95 5.03 12.49
N LYS A 41 9.10 3.86 13.10
CA LYS A 41 9.69 3.68 14.42
C LYS A 41 11.11 3.18 14.26
N ASN A 42 12.04 3.84 14.95
CA ASN A 42 13.43 3.45 15.03
C ASN A 42 13.71 2.92 16.43
N GLU A 43 13.73 1.60 16.61
CA GLU A 43 14.09 0.95 17.88
C GLU A 43 15.60 0.78 18.05
N LEU A 44 16.40 1.28 17.10
CA LEU A 44 17.85 1.20 17.20
C LEU A 44 18.40 2.39 17.98
N GLY A 45 19.53 2.14 18.65
CA GLY A 45 20.40 3.17 19.22
C GLY A 45 21.18 3.94 18.15
N CYS A 46 20.66 4.09 16.94
CA CYS A 46 21.28 4.78 15.80
C CYS A 46 20.46 6.00 15.41
N VAL A 47 21.13 7.05 14.94
CA VAL A 47 20.49 8.12 14.16
C VAL A 47 20.33 7.60 12.73
N LEU A 48 19.25 7.99 12.05
CA LEU A 48 19.02 7.66 10.66
C LEU A 48 18.94 8.94 9.86
N ASP A 49 19.72 9.04 8.78
CA ASP A 49 19.66 10.19 7.89
C ASP A 49 19.14 9.80 6.53
N LEU A 50 18.22 10.60 6.03
CA LEU A 50 17.54 10.38 4.76
C LEU A 50 18.56 10.55 3.63
N SER A 51 18.80 9.48 2.89
CA SER A 51 19.66 9.48 1.70
C SER A 51 18.86 9.76 0.43
N ALA A 52 17.65 9.20 0.32
CA ALA A 52 16.79 9.38 -0.84
C ALA A 52 15.31 9.25 -0.46
N ALA A 53 14.43 9.94 -1.20
CA ALA A 53 12.99 9.82 -1.03
C ALA A 53 12.26 10.11 -2.34
N ASP A 54 11.44 9.16 -2.78
CA ASP A 54 10.55 9.27 -3.93
C ASP A 54 9.08 9.05 -3.53
N PRO A 55 8.16 9.97 -3.82
CA PRO A 55 6.76 9.83 -3.41
C PRO A 55 5.99 8.79 -4.24
N GLY A 56 6.47 8.42 -5.41
CA GLY A 56 5.82 7.50 -6.34
C GLY A 56 5.75 7.98 -7.79
N GLY A 57 6.77 8.72 -8.24
CA GLY A 57 6.83 9.30 -9.59
C GLY A 57 5.73 10.33 -9.89
N THR A 58 5.31 10.45 -11.15
CA THR A 58 4.41 11.52 -11.62
C THR A 58 2.96 11.41 -11.13
N ARG A 59 2.58 10.27 -10.56
CA ARG A 59 1.22 10.02 -10.04
C ARG A 59 1.08 10.31 -8.55
N ALA A 60 2.17 10.64 -7.88
CA ALA A 60 2.19 10.88 -6.45
C ALA A 60 3.05 12.09 -6.07
N ALA A 61 2.66 12.73 -4.97
CA ALA A 61 3.36 13.87 -4.42
C ALA A 61 3.43 13.76 -2.90
N TRP A 62 4.49 14.33 -2.34
CA TRP A 62 4.60 14.52 -0.91
C TRP A 62 3.54 15.51 -0.45
N VAL A 63 2.66 15.08 0.45
CA VAL A 63 1.88 15.99 1.29
C VAL A 63 2.77 16.46 2.44
N GLN A 64 3.51 15.52 3.02
CA GLN A 64 4.55 15.76 4.01
C GLN A 64 5.74 14.87 3.66
N ARG A 65 6.93 15.47 3.54
CA ARG A 65 8.15 14.71 3.21
C ARG A 65 8.61 13.89 4.43
N PRO A 66 9.32 12.77 4.21
CA PRO A 66 10.01 12.07 5.28
C PRO A 66 11.02 13.00 5.96
N PRO A 67 11.14 12.95 7.31
CA PRO A 67 12.15 13.72 8.02
C PRO A 67 13.55 13.42 7.51
N THR A 68 14.41 14.45 7.44
CA THR A 68 15.81 14.27 7.02
C THR A 68 16.61 13.47 8.03
N THR A 69 16.20 13.50 9.29
CA THR A 69 16.87 12.80 10.39
C THR A 69 15.82 12.17 11.30
N VAL A 70 16.05 10.93 11.72
CA VAL A 70 15.26 10.22 12.72
C VAL A 70 16.16 9.91 13.91
N GLY A 71 15.73 10.32 15.10
CA GLY A 71 16.49 10.14 16.33
C GLY A 71 16.62 8.67 16.75
N ARG A 72 17.56 8.41 17.67
CA ARG A 72 17.74 7.12 18.34
C ARG A 72 16.48 6.77 19.13
N LEU A 73 16.10 5.49 19.16
CA LEU A 73 14.97 4.99 19.97
C LEU A 73 13.70 5.84 19.79
N SER A 74 13.44 6.28 18.56
CA SER A 74 12.37 7.21 18.24
C SER A 74 11.10 6.45 17.88
N ASP A 75 10.01 6.76 18.59
CA ASP A 75 8.68 6.23 18.30
C ASP A 75 7.91 7.08 17.26
N GLY A 76 8.57 7.67 16.26
CA GLY A 76 7.81 8.22 15.14
C GLY A 76 8.49 9.33 14.36
N ALA A 77 9.03 8.95 13.20
CA ALA A 77 9.03 9.79 12.03
C ALA A 77 7.73 9.59 11.25
N TRP A 78 7.20 10.64 10.63
CA TRP A 78 5.91 10.60 9.92
C TRP A 78 6.02 11.28 8.57
N TRP A 79 5.35 10.74 7.57
CA TRP A 79 5.22 11.37 6.26
C TRP A 79 3.92 10.97 5.58
N SER A 80 3.54 11.74 4.58
CA SER A 80 2.30 11.53 3.85
C SER A 80 2.49 11.72 2.35
N VAL A 81 1.86 10.83 1.60
CA VAL A 81 1.88 10.82 0.13
C VAL A 81 0.46 10.89 -0.37
N SER A 82 0.18 11.84 -1.26
CA SER A 82 -1.06 11.85 -2.04
C SER A 82 -0.78 11.30 -3.42
N ALA A 83 -1.59 10.36 -3.87
CA ALA A 83 -1.46 9.73 -5.17
C ALA A 83 -2.77 9.84 -5.95
N ASN A 84 -2.71 10.44 -7.14
CA ASN A 84 -3.82 10.45 -8.09
C ASN A 84 -3.66 9.27 -9.04
N LEU A 85 -4.37 8.18 -8.74
CA LEU A 85 -4.17 6.89 -9.38
C LEU A 85 -5.07 6.67 -10.60
N GLY A 86 -6.13 7.45 -10.76
CA GLY A 86 -7.17 7.15 -11.76
C GLY A 86 -7.82 5.79 -11.51
N LEU A 87 -8.28 5.13 -12.57
CA LEU A 87 -8.91 3.80 -12.52
C LEU A 87 -7.91 2.65 -12.37
N TRP A 88 -6.77 2.75 -13.08
CA TRP A 88 -5.85 1.63 -13.31
C TRP A 88 -4.40 1.97 -12.96
N GLY A 89 -4.15 3.15 -12.39
CA GLY A 89 -2.81 3.55 -12.03
C GLY A 89 -2.28 2.82 -10.82
N THR A 90 -0.97 2.92 -10.62
CA THR A 90 -0.33 2.60 -9.35
C THR A 90 0.71 3.67 -9.07
N ALA A 91 0.99 3.92 -7.79
CA ALA A 91 2.11 4.76 -7.39
C ALA A 91 3.04 3.92 -6.51
N LYS A 92 4.32 3.88 -6.85
CA LYS A 92 5.35 3.11 -6.14
C LYS A 92 6.45 4.04 -5.68
N GLY A 93 6.53 4.28 -4.37
CA GLY A 93 7.51 5.20 -3.79
C GLY A 93 8.40 4.51 -2.76
N SER A 94 9.41 5.23 -2.32
CA SER A 94 10.35 4.76 -1.31
C SER A 94 10.95 5.89 -0.48
N ALA A 95 11.38 5.55 0.73
CA ALA A 95 12.23 6.37 1.57
C ALA A 95 13.44 5.54 2.00
N GLU A 96 14.64 6.07 1.77
CA GLU A 96 15.91 5.44 2.10
C GLU A 96 16.64 6.26 3.16
N TYR A 97 17.14 5.56 4.17
CA TYR A 97 17.91 6.12 5.25
C TYR A 97 19.23 5.37 5.40
N VAL A 98 20.23 6.04 5.97
CA VAL A 98 21.50 5.44 6.36
C VAL A 98 21.71 5.62 7.85
N THR A 99 22.09 4.55 8.53
CA THR A 99 22.42 4.59 9.96
C THR A 99 23.71 5.38 10.21
N ARG A 100 23.66 6.28 11.19
CA ARG A 100 24.78 7.07 11.69
C ARG A 100 24.73 7.18 13.21
N ASP A 101 25.84 7.57 13.81
CA ASP A 101 25.97 7.77 15.26
C ASP A 101 25.35 6.65 16.10
N CYS A 102 25.60 5.41 15.71
CA CYS A 102 25.10 4.23 16.41
C CYS A 102 25.82 3.99 17.74
N ASN A 103 25.06 3.57 18.76
CA ASN A 103 25.62 3.03 20.01
C ASN A 103 26.57 1.84 19.74
N PHE A 104 26.28 1.04 18.72
CA PHE A 104 27.16 0.01 18.19
C PHE A 104 27.79 0.50 16.88
N PRO A 105 29.09 0.89 16.88
CA PRO A 105 29.70 1.51 15.70
C PRO A 105 29.67 0.66 14.43
N ALA A 106 29.64 -0.66 14.57
CA ALA A 106 29.55 -1.62 13.46
C ALA A 106 28.22 -1.52 12.68
N TRP A 107 27.20 -0.87 13.23
CA TRP A 107 25.92 -0.67 12.56
C TRP A 107 25.86 0.61 11.73
N ASN A 108 26.88 1.47 11.77
CA ASN A 108 26.92 2.67 10.93
C ASN A 108 27.05 2.30 9.44
N GLY A 109 26.42 3.10 8.57
CA GLY A 109 26.48 2.92 7.11
C GLY A 109 25.53 1.85 6.56
N ILE A 110 24.67 1.26 7.37
CA ILE A 110 23.63 0.33 6.92
C ILE A 110 22.51 1.14 6.25
N THR A 111 22.16 0.75 5.03
CA THR A 111 21.03 1.34 4.31
C THR A 111 19.75 0.67 4.75
N VAL A 112 18.72 1.49 4.98
CA VAL A 112 17.36 1.08 5.35
C VAL A 112 16.42 1.67 4.31
N ARG A 113 15.70 0.81 3.58
CA ARG A 113 14.76 1.21 2.53
C ARG A 113 13.35 0.81 2.91
N LEU A 114 12.43 1.76 2.86
CA LEU A 114 11.01 1.58 3.12
C LEU A 114 10.26 1.85 1.82
N GLU A 115 9.41 0.93 1.39
CA GLU A 115 8.74 0.98 0.10
C GLU A 115 7.22 0.84 0.26
N TRP A 116 6.49 1.46 -0.66
CA TRP A 116 5.05 1.34 -0.75
C TRP A 116 4.58 1.25 -2.19
N THR A 117 3.48 0.55 -2.39
CA THR A 117 2.69 0.54 -3.62
C THR A 117 1.24 0.88 -3.27
N LEU A 118 0.74 1.99 -3.81
CA LEU A 118 -0.65 2.41 -3.68
C LEU A 118 -1.45 2.02 -4.91
N MET A 119 -2.60 1.40 -4.67
CA MET A 119 -3.53 0.98 -5.72
C MET A 119 -4.85 1.76 -5.64
N PRO A 120 -5.50 2.05 -6.78
CA PRO A 120 -6.77 2.76 -6.83
C PRO A 120 -7.88 1.93 -6.20
N THR A 121 -7.80 0.61 -6.34
CA THR A 121 -8.69 -0.39 -5.76
C THR A 121 -7.87 -1.59 -5.30
N GLY A 122 -8.37 -2.33 -4.30
CA GLY A 122 -7.69 -3.52 -3.78
C GLY A 122 -6.73 -3.22 -2.64
N VAL A 123 -5.65 -4.00 -2.57
CA VAL A 123 -4.74 -4.06 -1.42
C VAL A 123 -3.48 -3.27 -1.71
N ASN A 124 -3.14 -2.32 -0.83
CA ASN A 124 -1.84 -1.65 -0.87
C ASN A 124 -0.74 -2.60 -0.37
N SER A 125 0.49 -2.38 -0.85
CA SER A 125 1.64 -3.17 -0.43
C SER A 125 2.69 -2.27 0.22
N TYR A 126 3.32 -2.77 1.27
CA TYR A 126 4.35 -2.07 2.02
C TYR A 126 5.45 -3.06 2.39
N SER A 127 6.71 -2.64 2.28
CA SER A 127 7.86 -3.48 2.60
C SER A 127 9.01 -2.65 3.14
N GLY A 128 9.87 -3.30 3.91
CA GLY A 128 11.14 -2.75 4.36
C GLY A 128 12.28 -3.67 3.96
N TRP A 129 13.46 -3.09 3.75
CA TRP A 129 14.69 -3.80 3.46
C TRP A 129 15.86 -3.12 4.16
N THR A 130 16.87 -3.91 4.52
CA THR A 130 18.13 -3.44 5.10
C THR A 130 19.29 -4.04 4.32
N SER A 131 20.39 -3.29 4.18
CA SER A 131 21.60 -3.80 3.52
C SER A 131 22.41 -4.78 4.37
N ASN A 132 21.99 -5.03 5.62
CA ASN A 132 22.68 -5.91 6.56
C ASN A 132 21.68 -6.81 7.29
N THR A 133 22.01 -8.10 7.39
CA THR A 133 21.16 -9.16 7.94
C THR A 133 20.95 -9.08 9.46
N VAL A 134 21.76 -8.30 10.18
CA VAL A 134 21.59 -8.09 11.64
C VAL A 134 20.44 -7.15 11.97
N LEU A 135 20.01 -6.33 11.01
CA LEU A 135 18.89 -5.40 11.16
C LEU A 135 17.72 -5.85 10.28
N GLU A 136 16.52 -5.52 10.71
CA GLU A 136 15.30 -5.80 9.96
C GLU A 136 14.43 -4.54 9.90
N ALA A 137 14.06 -4.14 8.69
CA ALA A 137 13.05 -3.15 8.42
C ALA A 137 11.78 -3.88 7.97
N ARG A 138 10.70 -3.72 8.72
CA ARG A 138 9.43 -4.42 8.47
C ARG A 138 8.24 -3.52 8.79
N LEU A 139 7.05 -4.07 8.62
CA LEU A 139 5.85 -3.47 9.20
C LEU A 139 5.69 -3.95 10.65
N GLU A 140 5.25 -3.07 11.53
CA GLU A 140 4.88 -3.42 12.91
C GLU A 140 3.77 -4.48 12.92
N THR A 141 2.76 -4.29 12.08
CA THR A 141 1.68 -5.25 11.82
C THR A 141 1.42 -5.29 10.32
N GLN A 142 1.04 -6.46 9.76
CA GLN A 142 0.58 -6.50 8.38
C GLN A 142 -0.51 -5.45 8.15
N HIS A 143 -0.30 -4.59 7.17
CA HIS A 143 -1.16 -3.45 6.93
C HIS A 143 -1.53 -3.35 5.46
N TYR A 144 -2.82 -3.19 5.21
CA TYR A 144 -3.38 -3.10 3.86
C TYR A 144 -4.14 -1.78 3.63
N GLY A 145 -4.30 -0.97 4.69
CA GLY A 145 -4.94 0.34 4.67
C GLY A 145 -4.02 1.44 4.15
N LEU A 146 -4.24 2.69 4.57
CA LEU A 146 -3.45 3.85 4.13
C LEU A 146 -2.48 4.38 5.20
N SER A 147 -2.52 3.84 6.42
CA SER A 147 -1.64 4.27 7.51
C SER A 147 -0.64 3.19 7.97
N PRO A 148 0.36 2.82 7.14
CA PRO A 148 1.34 1.80 7.53
C PRO A 148 2.26 2.30 8.66
N VAL A 149 2.68 1.37 9.51
CA VAL A 149 3.71 1.62 10.53
C VAL A 149 4.93 0.76 10.21
N PHE A 150 5.99 1.41 9.77
CA PHE A 150 7.29 0.80 9.56
C PHE A 150 8.06 0.73 10.88
N LEU A 151 8.84 -0.32 11.04
CA LEU A 151 9.64 -0.60 12.22
C LEU A 151 11.04 -1.02 11.77
N LEU A 152 12.06 -0.35 12.29
CA LEU A 152 13.44 -0.79 12.21
C LEU A 152 13.89 -1.32 13.57
N THR A 153 14.30 -2.58 13.59
CA THR A 153 14.73 -3.28 14.81
C THR A 153 15.90 -4.21 14.52
N GLN A 154 16.52 -4.72 15.58
CA GLN A 154 17.54 -5.76 15.45
C GLN A 154 16.85 -7.10 15.19
N ARG A 155 17.36 -7.89 14.25
CA ARG A 155 16.83 -9.24 14.02
C ARG A 155 17.10 -10.11 15.25
N PRO A 156 16.10 -10.80 15.81
CA PRO A 156 16.33 -11.76 16.89
C PRO A 156 17.22 -12.90 16.36
N THR A 157 18.33 -13.12 17.04
CA THR A 157 19.28 -14.23 16.79
C THR A 157 18.77 -15.54 17.37
#